data_AF-A0A8S3Z552-F1
#
_entry.id   AF-A0A8S3Z552-F1
#
_cell.length_a   1.000
_cell.length_b   1.000
_cell.length_c   1.000
_cell.angle_alpha   90.00
_cell.angle_beta   90.00
_cell.angle_gamma   90.00
#
_symmetry.space_group_name_H-M   'P 1'
#
loop_
_entity.id
_entity.type
_entity.pdbx_description
1 polymer ?
#
loop_
_entity_poly.entity_id
_entity_poly.type
_entity_poly.pdbx_seq_one_letter_code
_entity_poly.pdbx_strand_id
1 'polypeptide(L)' 'LSVSDLVGLILLAGSCICLTPAVVQANLPFDSIEVSYLIFMMPHFAFTRVGACITAFISLERCLSIVAPLK' A
#
# COMPACT_ATOMS: atom_id res chain seq x y z
N LEU A 1 -6.07 0.42 -9.73
CA LEU A 1 -5.35 -0.78 -9.25
C LEU A 1 -3.85 -0.54 -9.34
N SER A 2 -3.28 -0.49 -10.55
CA SER A 2 -1.83 -0.28 -10.78
C SER A 2 -1.17 0.85 -9.99
N VAL A 3 -1.81 2.01 -9.86
CA VAL A 3 -1.28 3.13 -9.06
C VAL A 3 -1.24 2.77 -7.57
N SER A 4 -2.27 2.09 -7.06
CA SER A 4 -2.34 1.64 -5.67
C SER A 4 -1.26 0.59 -5.37
N ASP A 5 -1.01 -0.32 -6.31
CA ASP A 5 0.05 -1.32 -6.22
C ASP A 5 1.44 -0.67 -6.27
N LEU A 6 1.66 0.27 -7.19
CA LEU A 6 2.94 0.97 -7.32
C LEU A 6 3.27 1.78 -6.06
N VAL A 7 2.30 2.55 -5.55
CA VAL A 7 2.48 3.32 -4.31
C VAL A 7 2.68 2.39 -3.11
N GLY A 8 1.94 1.28 -3.05
CA GLY A 8 2.17 0.24 -2.05
C GLY A 8 3.61 -0.29 -2.07
N LEU A 9 4.14 -0.64 -3.25
CA LEU A 9 5.51 -1.10 -3.40
C LEU A 9 6.55 -0.06 -2.98
N ILE A 10 6.34 1.22 -3.34
CA ILE A 10 7.24 2.30 -2.94
C ILE A 10 7.27 2.45 -1.42
N LEU A 11 6.10 2.41 -0.77
CA LEU A 11 6.01 2.51 0.69
C LEU A 11 6.65 1.31 1.38
N LEU A 12 6.42 0.11 0.87
CA LEU A 12 7.04 -1.11 1.38
C LEU A 12 8.57 -1.09 1.20
N ALA A 13 9.07 -0.61 0.06
CA ALA A 13 10.51 -0.45 -0.15
C ALA A 13 11.11 0.56 0.85
N GLY A 14 10.41 1.67 1.10
CA GLY A 14 10.79 2.67 2.10
C GLY A 14 10.87 2.10 3.52
N SER A 15 9.89 1.29 3.94
CA SER A 15 9.93 0.65 5.27
C SER A 15 11.09 -0.34 5.41
N CYS A 16 11.40 -1.11 4.35
CA CYS A 16 12.57 -2.00 4.32
C CYS A 16 13.88 -1.24 4.48
N ILE A 17 14.02 -0.07 3.84
CA ILE A 17 15.21 0.79 3.99
C ILE A 17 15.33 1.28 5.44
N CYS A 18 14.26 1.79 6.04
CA CYS A 18 14.28 2.26 7.43
C CYS A 18 14.60 1.14 8.43
N LEU A 19 14.15 -0.10 8.18
CA LEU A 19 14.43 -1.25 9.05
C LEU A 19 15.80 -1.89 8.81
N THR A 20 16.59 -1.37 7.86
CA THR A 20 17.93 -1.89 7.59
C THR A 20 18.87 -1.55 8.76
N PRO A 21 19.72 -2.49 9.22
CA PRO A 21 20.61 -2.26 10.37
C PRO A 21 21.50 -1.03 10.20
N ALA A 22 21.94 -0.72 8.97
CA ALA A 22 22.71 0.48 8.66
C ALA A 22 21.97 1.79 8.98
N VAL A 23 20.64 1.80 8.85
CA VAL A 23 19.80 2.97 9.13
C VAL A 23 19.38 3.00 10.59
N VAL A 24 19.02 1.84 11.16
CA VAL A 24 18.65 1.75 12.59
C VAL A 24 19.82 2.10 13.51
N GLN A 25 21.05 1.75 13.12
CA GLN A 25 22.27 2.06 13.89
C GLN A 25 22.89 3.41 13.50
N ALA A 26 22.38 4.05 12.45
CA ALA A 26 22.81 5.40 12.13
C ALA A 26 22.27 6.35 13.21
N ASN A 27 23.13 7.24 13.70
CA ASN A 27 22.82 8.19 14.76
C ASN A 27 21.96 9.35 14.20
N LEU A 28 20.80 9.02 13.66
CA LEU A 28 19.84 9.92 13.05
C LEU A 28 19.10 10.71 14.14
N PRO A 29 18.63 11.94 13.84
CA PRO A 29 17.89 12.75 14.79
C PRO A 29 16.44 12.25 15.03
N PHE A 30 16.05 11.13 14.43
CA PHE A 30 14.72 10.55 14.50
C PHE A 30 14.80 9.02 14.69
N ASP A 31 13.80 8.46 15.35
CA ASP A 31 13.67 7.01 15.48
C ASP A 31 13.23 6.39 14.15
N SER A 32 14.11 5.57 13.57
CA SER A 32 13.85 4.99 12.25
C SER A 32 12.67 4.01 12.25
N ILE A 33 12.37 3.38 13.39
CA ILE A 33 11.26 2.45 13.53
C ILE A 33 9.93 3.20 13.56
N GLU A 34 9.86 4.30 14.32
CA GLU A 34 8.69 5.18 14.37
C GLU A 34 8.39 5.77 12.98
N VAL A 35 9.42 6.26 12.27
CA VAL A 35 9.28 6.76 10.90
C VAL A 35 8.81 5.65 9.95
N SER A 36 9.39 4.45 10.03
CA SER A 36 8.97 3.28 9.26
C SER A 36 7.48 2.97 9.46
N TYR A 37 7.04 2.97 10.71
CA TYR A 37 5.66 2.67 11.06
C TYR A 37 4.69 3.74 10.57
N LEU A 38 4.96 5.02 10.90
CA LEU A 38 4.01 6.11 10.70
C LEU A 38 3.93 6.56 9.23
N ILE A 39 5.07 6.65 8.54
CA ILE A 39 5.17 7.22 7.20
C ILE A 39 5.09 6.16 6.10
N PHE A 40 5.49 4.92 6.37
CA PHE A 40 5.51 3.89 5.35
C PHE A 40 4.44 2.82 5.59
N MET A 41 4.43 2.23 6.77
CA MET A 41 3.58 1.07 7.07
C MET A 41 2.09 1.44 7.16
N MET A 42 1.74 2.52 7.85
CA MET A 42 0.34 3.00 7.91
C MET A 42 -0.25 3.33 6.53
N PRO A 43 0.38 4.18 5.69
CA PRO A 43 -0.16 4.46 4.37
C PRO A 43 -0.12 3.23 3.45
N HIS A 44 0.86 2.34 3.59
CA HIS A 44 0.87 1.07 2.84
C HIS A 44 -0.42 0.28 3.10
N PHE A 45 -0.81 0.10 4.37
CA PHE A 45 -2.07 -0.54 4.73
C PHE A 45 -3.29 0.16 4.10
N ALA A 46 -3.32 1.49 4.10
CA ALA A 46 -4.40 2.25 3.47
C ALA A 46 -4.48 1.96 1.95
N PHE A 47 -3.35 1.98 1.24
CA PHE A 47 -3.30 1.67 -0.19
C PHE A 47 -3.64 0.21 -0.49
N THR A 48 -3.29 -0.74 0.38
CA THR A 48 -3.74 -2.14 0.22
C THR A 48 -5.27 -2.24 0.28
N ARG A 49 -5.92 -1.51 1.20
CA ARG A 49 -7.39 -1.49 1.29
C ARG A 49 -8.04 -0.84 0.08
N VAL A 50 -7.48 0.26 -0.41
CA VAL A 50 -7.96 0.91 -1.65
C VAL A 50 -7.86 -0.05 -2.83
N GLY A 51 -6.72 -0.75 -2.98
CA GLY A 51 -6.53 -1.79 -3.99
C GLY A 51 -7.60 -2.88 -3.90
N ALA A 52 -7.89 -3.39 -2.70
CA ALA A 52 -8.94 -4.38 -2.47
C ALA A 52 -10.34 -3.87 -2.86
N CYS A 53 -10.69 -2.63 -2.50
CA CYS A 53 -11.96 -2.02 -2.90
C CYS A 53 -12.08 -1.88 -4.42
N ILE A 54 -11.01 -1.48 -5.11
CA ILE A 54 -10.99 -1.37 -6.58
C ILE A 54 -11.17 -2.76 -7.22
N THR A 55 -10.46 -3.77 -6.73
CA THR A 55 -10.60 -5.15 -7.23
C THR A 55 -12.03 -5.66 -7.03
N ALA A 56 -12.62 -5.44 -5.86
CA ALA A 56 -14.00 -5.81 -5.57
C ALA A 56 -14.98 -5.10 -6.52
N PHE A 57 -14.78 -3.80 -6.78
CA PHE A 57 -15.60 -3.05 -7.75
C PHE A 57 -15.50 -3.63 -9.16
N ILE A 58 -14.29 -3.92 -9.64
CA ILE A 58 -14.07 -4.51 -10.96
C ILE A 58 -14.75 -5.89 -11.06
N SER A 59 -14.64 -6.72 -10.01
CA SER A 59 -15.33 -8.00 -9.97
C SER A 59 -16.84 -7.85 -10.01
N LEU A 60 -17.40 -6.89 -9.25
CA LEU A 60 -18.83 -6.61 -9.24
C LEU A 60 -19.33 -6.12 -10.60
N GLU A 61 -18.62 -5.21 -11.26
CA GLU A 61 -18.96 -4.73 -12.61
C GLU A 61 -19.05 -5.89 -13.61
N ARG A 62 -18.09 -6.82 -13.58
CA ARG A 62 -18.10 -8.01 -14.44
C ARG A 62 -19.26 -8.95 -14.12
N CYS A 63 -19.58 -9.18 -12.84
CA CYS A 63 -20.71 -10.00 -12.45
C CYS A 63 -22.05 -9.36 -12.87
N LEU A 64 -22.16 -8.05 -12.70
CA LEU A 64 -23.38 -7.30 -12.99
C LEU A 64 -23.62 -7.21 -14.50
N SER A 65 -22.57 -7.05 -15.31
CA SER A 65 -22.65 -7.11 -16.78
C SER A 65 -23.18 -8.47 -17.30
N ILE A 66 -22.98 -9.56 -16.56
CA ILE A 66 -23.48 -10.89 -16.94
C ILE A 66 -24.92 -11.10 -16.46
N VAL A 67 -25.22 -10.72 -15.20
CA VAL A 67 -26.53 -10.95 -14.57
C VAL A 67 -27.60 -10.01 -15.10
N ALA A 68 -27.24 -8.75 -15.31
CA ALA A 68 -28.09 -7.72 -15.86
C ALA A 68 -27.38 -7.14 -17.09
N PRO A 69 -27.68 -7.61 -18.31
CA PRO A 69 -27.20 -6.95 -19.51
C PRO A 69 -27.89 -5.59 -19.58
N LEU A 70 -27.30 -4.57 -18.95
CA LEU A 70 -27.68 -3.18 -19.13
C LEU A 70 -27.46 -2.87 -20.62
N LYS A 71 -28.54 -2.94 -21.40
CA LYS A 71 -28.61 -2.37 -22.74
C LYS A 71 -28.56 -0.86 -22.66
#